data_AF-A0A8T5JYV0-F1
#
_entry.id   AF-A0A8T5JYV0-F1
#
_cell.length_a   1.000
_cell.length_b   1.000
_cell.length_c   1.000
_cell.angle_alpha   90.00
_cell.angle_beta   90.00
_cell.angle_gamma   90.00
#
_symmetry.space_group_name_H-M   'P 1'
#
loop_
_entity.id
_entity.type
_entity.pdbx_description
1 polymer ?
#
loop_
_entity_poly.entity_id
_entity_poly.type
_entity_poly.pdbx_seq_one_letter_code
_entity_poly.pdbx_strand_id
1 'polypeptide(L)'
;MSSQNNHSEGLFGTVKVGFGAGLVAGCAIFSSFLSIDQQINIPHGTFYKTIGIPMGVEGLAAVGIGLMMHMVVAALIGISFNLAASYWRTFRIVTIPKGILTGAITGAIVFSLAFLPLHSMVMMPILESELTSTDSLLNILPEEKEALLELIANNDFVLWYSAFLHVIFGSVMGLMSGFLLHDRYRTVERIRSFW
;
A
#
# COMPACT_ATOMS: atom_id res chain seq x y z
N MET A 1 39.99 8.22 -17.25
CA MET A 1 39.06 7.14 -17.69
C MET A 1 38.80 6.26 -16.46
N SER A 2 37.60 6.00 -15.93
CA SER A 2 36.20 6.22 -16.32
C SER A 2 35.42 6.47 -15.01
N SER A 3 34.73 7.61 -14.90
CA SER A 3 33.99 8.05 -13.71
C SER A 3 32.48 8.00 -13.94
N GLN A 4 31.97 7.03 -14.70
CA GLN A 4 30.56 7.03 -15.11
C GLN A 4 29.74 5.76 -14.83
N ASN A 5 30.29 4.69 -14.26
CA ASN A 5 29.53 3.44 -14.07
C ASN A 5 29.07 3.09 -12.63
N ASN A 6 29.43 3.85 -11.59
CA ASN A 6 29.06 3.48 -10.21
C ASN A 6 27.64 3.91 -9.78
N HIS A 7 26.97 4.80 -10.51
CA HIS A 7 25.68 5.37 -10.08
C HIS A 7 24.47 4.54 -10.53
N SER A 8 24.56 3.87 -11.69
CA SER A 8 23.49 3.06 -12.27
C SER A 8 23.28 1.72 -11.55
N GLU A 9 24.37 1.04 -11.17
CA GLU A 9 24.30 -0.22 -10.41
C GLU A 9 23.70 -0.01 -9.01
N GLY A 10 24.03 1.10 -8.35
CA GLY A 10 23.48 1.47 -7.05
C GLY A 10 21.99 1.85 -7.10
N LEU A 11 21.55 2.50 -8.18
CA LEU A 11 20.14 2.88 -8.39
C LEU A 11 19.28 1.65 -8.70
N PHE A 12 19.73 0.80 -9.63
CA PHE A 12 19.01 -0.41 -10.02
C PHE A 12 18.84 -1.37 -8.84
N GLY A 13 19.89 -1.55 -8.02
CA GLY A 13 19.79 -2.31 -6.77
C GLY A 13 18.77 -1.73 -5.78
N THR A 14 18.71 -0.41 -5.66
CA THR A 14 17.75 0.29 -4.77
C THR A 14 16.31 0.11 -5.24
N VAL A 15 16.07 0.21 -6.55
CA VAL A 15 14.74 -0.04 -7.16
C VAL A 15 14.30 -1.48 -6.95
N LYS A 16 15.19 -2.46 -7.22
CA LYS A 16 14.87 -3.89 -7.03
C LYS A 16 14.50 -4.21 -5.58
N VAL A 17 15.25 -3.67 -4.63
CA VAL A 17 14.95 -3.83 -3.20
C VAL A 17 13.62 -3.17 -2.84
N GLY A 18 13.36 -1.95 -3.30
CA GLY A 18 12.09 -1.25 -3.09
C GLY A 18 10.89 -2.01 -3.64
N PHE A 19 11.00 -2.49 -4.86
CA PHE A 19 9.97 -3.32 -5.49
C PHE A 19 9.66 -4.56 -4.64
N GLY A 20 10.70 -5.32 -4.25
CA GLY A 20 10.52 -6.51 -3.43
C GLY A 20 9.94 -6.23 -2.04
N ALA A 21 10.45 -5.20 -1.34
CA ALA A 21 9.96 -4.82 -0.03
C ALA A 21 8.50 -4.34 -0.06
N GLY A 22 8.12 -3.58 -1.09
CA GLY A 22 6.74 -3.15 -1.31
C GLY A 22 5.78 -4.31 -1.56
N LEU A 23 6.16 -5.26 -2.42
CA LEU A 23 5.36 -6.47 -2.67
C LEU A 23 5.20 -7.35 -1.43
N VAL A 24 6.28 -7.59 -0.68
CA VAL A 24 6.20 -8.38 0.56
C VAL A 24 5.28 -7.72 1.57
N ALA A 25 5.39 -6.39 1.74
CA ALA A 25 4.51 -5.65 2.63
C ALA A 25 3.04 -5.69 2.15
N GLY A 26 2.79 -5.56 0.85
CA GLY A 26 1.45 -5.69 0.26
C GLY A 26 0.84 -7.08 0.49
N CYS A 27 1.62 -8.14 0.30
CA CYS A 27 1.18 -9.51 0.61
C CYS A 27 0.94 -9.72 2.11
N ALA A 28 1.74 -9.09 2.98
CA ALA A 28 1.60 -9.25 4.43
C ALA A 28 0.28 -8.66 4.96
N ILE A 29 -0.19 -7.56 4.36
CA ILE A 29 -1.47 -6.94 4.73
C ILE A 29 -2.68 -7.56 4.03
N PHE A 30 -2.48 -8.40 3.00
CA PHE A 30 -3.55 -9.05 2.25
C PHE A 30 -4.54 -9.79 3.15
N SER A 31 -4.03 -10.59 4.09
CA SER A 31 -4.86 -11.33 5.04
C SER A 31 -5.67 -10.42 5.96
N SER A 32 -5.19 -9.21 6.20
CA SER A 32 -5.88 -8.24 7.06
C SER A 32 -7.12 -7.67 6.38
N PHE A 33 -7.14 -7.52 5.05
CA PHE A 33 -8.34 -7.10 4.32
C PHE A 33 -9.45 -8.15 4.36
N LEU A 34 -9.11 -9.44 4.25
CA LEU A 34 -10.09 -10.52 4.41
C LEU A 34 -10.67 -10.56 5.83
N SER A 35 -9.87 -10.17 6.83
CA SER A 35 -10.33 -10.04 8.21
C SER A 35 -11.29 -8.87 8.41
N ILE A 36 -11.11 -7.74 7.73
CA ILE A 36 -12.07 -6.62 7.75
C ILE A 36 -13.42 -7.10 7.23
N ASP A 37 -13.43 -7.76 6.06
CA ASP A 37 -14.66 -8.29 5.46
C ASP A 37 -15.41 -9.20 6.45
N GLN A 38 -14.67 -10.06 7.18
CA GLN A 38 -15.25 -10.92 8.21
C GLN A 38 -15.79 -10.15 9.42
N GLN A 39 -15.12 -9.08 9.86
CA GLN A 39 -15.54 -8.29 11.03
C GLN A 39 -16.84 -7.51 10.78
N ILE A 40 -17.08 -7.11 9.53
CA ILE A 40 -18.32 -6.45 9.09
C ILE A 40 -19.30 -7.43 8.44
N ASN A 41 -19.04 -8.74 8.54
CA ASN A 41 -19.90 -9.82 8.06
C ASN A 41 -20.30 -9.76 6.57
N ILE A 42 -19.41 -9.23 5.73
CA ILE A 42 -19.60 -9.18 4.27
C ILE A 42 -18.79 -10.28 3.56
N PRO A 43 -19.15 -10.65 2.31
CA PRO A 43 -18.39 -11.62 1.53
C PRO A 43 -16.91 -11.23 1.37
N HIS A 44 -16.02 -12.21 1.47
CA HIS A 44 -14.59 -12.00 1.31
C HIS A 44 -14.23 -11.42 -0.07
N GLY A 45 -13.37 -10.42 -0.09
CA GLY A 45 -12.93 -9.72 -1.29
C GLY A 45 -13.79 -8.52 -1.65
N THR A 46 -14.87 -8.22 -0.91
CA THR A 46 -15.72 -7.06 -1.16
C THR A 46 -14.94 -5.75 -1.07
N PHE A 47 -13.98 -5.64 -0.15
CA PHE A 47 -13.05 -4.51 -0.11
C PHE A 47 -12.31 -4.29 -1.45
N TYR A 48 -11.80 -5.35 -2.08
CA TYR A 48 -11.10 -5.21 -3.38
C TYR A 48 -12.04 -4.88 -4.54
N LYS A 49 -13.31 -5.24 -4.45
CA LYS A 49 -14.32 -4.82 -5.44
C LYS A 49 -14.51 -3.30 -5.46
N THR A 50 -14.29 -2.61 -4.35
CA THR A 50 -14.32 -1.12 -4.33
C THR A 50 -13.26 -0.51 -5.24
N ILE A 51 -12.18 -1.23 -5.56
CA ILE A 51 -11.14 -0.83 -6.51
C ILE A 51 -11.49 -1.34 -7.92
N GLY A 52 -11.94 -2.59 -8.03
CA GLY A 52 -12.22 -3.22 -9.33
C GLY A 52 -13.45 -2.68 -10.07
N ILE A 53 -14.53 -2.35 -9.35
CA ILE A 53 -15.78 -1.84 -9.92
C ILE A 53 -15.58 -0.47 -10.60
N PRO A 54 -14.89 0.51 -9.98
CA PRO A 54 -14.52 1.75 -10.66
C PRO A 54 -13.65 1.57 -11.90
N MET A 55 -13.01 0.41 -12.08
CA MET A 55 -12.26 0.08 -13.30
C MET A 55 -13.11 -0.60 -14.37
N GLY A 56 -14.43 -0.72 -14.16
CA GLY A 56 -15.37 -1.32 -15.10
C GLY A 56 -15.38 -2.85 -15.09
N VAL A 57 -14.96 -3.48 -13.97
CA VAL A 57 -14.92 -4.93 -13.84
C VAL A 57 -15.85 -5.36 -12.70
N GLU A 58 -16.60 -6.45 -12.91
CA GLU A 58 -17.58 -6.98 -11.96
C GLU A 58 -17.24 -8.39 -11.46
N GLY A 59 -18.00 -8.86 -10.47
CA GLY A 59 -17.89 -10.21 -9.90
C GLY A 59 -16.50 -10.55 -9.35
N LEU A 60 -16.05 -11.79 -9.58
CA LEU A 60 -14.75 -12.26 -9.09
C LEU A 60 -13.56 -11.58 -9.79
N ALA A 61 -13.73 -11.15 -11.04
CA ALA A 61 -12.70 -10.44 -11.78
C ALA A 61 -12.39 -9.07 -11.13
N ALA A 62 -13.40 -8.41 -10.55
CA ALA A 62 -13.22 -7.16 -9.82
C ALA A 62 -12.28 -7.33 -8.61
N VAL A 63 -12.40 -8.46 -7.88
CA VAL A 63 -11.52 -8.79 -6.76
C VAL A 63 -10.09 -8.98 -7.25
N GLY A 64 -9.90 -9.74 -8.33
CA GLY A 64 -8.58 -10.01 -8.91
C GLY A 64 -7.87 -8.76 -9.41
N ILE A 65 -8.59 -7.89 -10.14
CA ILE A 65 -8.06 -6.62 -10.63
C ILE A 65 -7.78 -5.65 -9.48
N GLY A 66 -8.68 -5.55 -8.50
CA GLY A 66 -8.47 -4.73 -7.31
C GLY A 66 -7.22 -5.14 -6.54
N LEU A 67 -7.01 -6.45 -6.35
CA LEU A 67 -5.80 -6.99 -5.72
C LEU A 67 -4.54 -6.68 -6.54
N MET A 68 -4.57 -6.90 -7.85
CA MET A 68 -3.43 -6.64 -8.73
C MET A 68 -3.02 -5.17 -8.67
N MET A 69 -3.99 -4.24 -8.76
CA MET A 69 -3.72 -2.81 -8.66
C MET A 69 -3.15 -2.42 -7.31
N HIS A 70 -3.67 -2.99 -6.23
CA HIS A 70 -3.12 -2.77 -4.89
C HIS A 70 -1.64 -3.20 -4.81
N MET A 71 -1.29 -4.36 -5.38
CA MET A 71 0.09 -4.85 -5.41
C MET A 71 1.01 -3.97 -6.26
N VAL A 72 0.53 -3.47 -7.40
CA VAL A 72 1.29 -2.53 -8.23
C VAL A 72 1.59 -1.24 -7.47
N VAL A 73 0.58 -0.66 -6.81
CA VAL A 73 0.76 0.55 -6.00
C VAL A 73 1.70 0.29 -4.82
N ALA A 74 1.57 -0.85 -4.14
CA ALA A 74 2.47 -1.26 -3.06
C ALA A 74 3.93 -1.34 -3.52
N ALA A 75 4.18 -1.90 -4.71
CA ALA A 75 5.51 -1.96 -5.30
C ALA A 75 6.06 -0.56 -5.66
N LEU A 76 5.23 0.33 -6.22
CA LEU A 76 5.60 1.71 -6.55
C LEU A 76 5.96 2.52 -5.30
N ILE A 77 5.20 2.36 -4.22
CA ILE A 77 5.49 2.98 -2.93
C ILE A 77 6.82 2.45 -2.38
N GLY A 78 7.06 1.13 -2.45
CA GLY A 78 8.32 0.51 -2.02
C GLY A 78 9.54 1.04 -2.78
N ILE A 79 9.44 1.19 -4.10
CA ILE A 79 10.48 1.82 -4.93
C ILE A 79 10.72 3.27 -4.47
N SER A 80 9.64 4.04 -4.31
CA SER A 80 9.71 5.45 -3.93
C SER A 80 10.33 5.64 -2.54
N PHE A 81 9.96 4.79 -1.58
CA PHE A 81 10.50 4.79 -0.23
C PHE A 81 12.01 4.54 -0.22
N ASN A 82 12.48 3.52 -0.93
CA ASN A 82 13.92 3.22 -0.97
C ASN A 82 14.72 4.24 -1.77
N LEU A 83 14.13 4.83 -2.81
CA LEU A 83 14.74 5.93 -3.55
C LEU A 83 14.91 7.16 -2.64
N ALA A 84 13.84 7.54 -1.93
CA ALA A 84 13.85 8.63 -0.96
C ALA A 84 14.88 8.39 0.16
N ALA A 85 14.98 7.16 0.68
CA ALA A 85 15.96 6.76 1.70
C ALA A 85 17.42 6.83 1.20
N SER A 86 17.64 6.64 -0.12
CA SER A 86 18.96 6.77 -0.75
C SER A 86 19.39 8.23 -0.90
N TYR A 87 18.47 9.13 -1.24
CA TYR A 87 18.79 10.56 -1.46
C TYR A 87 18.78 11.40 -0.18
N TRP A 88 17.82 11.19 0.73
CA TRP A 88 17.69 12.00 1.94
C TRP A 88 18.29 11.34 3.18
N ARG A 89 19.19 12.06 3.86
CA ARG A 89 19.84 11.59 5.11
C ARG A 89 18.84 11.26 6.23
N THR A 90 17.73 11.99 6.31
CA THR A 90 16.69 11.77 7.32
C THR A 90 16.07 10.38 7.22
N PHE A 91 15.73 9.96 6.00
CA PHE A 91 15.08 8.67 5.69
C PHE A 91 16.06 7.52 5.51
N ARG A 92 17.37 7.76 5.61
CA ARG A 92 18.39 6.72 5.47
C ARG A 92 18.19 5.63 6.52
N ILE A 93 18.03 4.39 6.05
CA ILE A 93 17.77 3.19 6.85
C ILE A 93 19.08 2.66 7.43
N VAL A 94 19.62 3.37 8.43
CA VAL A 94 20.91 3.02 9.06
C VAL A 94 20.76 1.85 10.05
N THR A 95 19.59 1.71 10.66
CA THR A 95 19.26 0.64 11.62
C THR A 95 17.86 0.09 11.37
N ILE A 96 17.60 -1.16 11.77
CA ILE A 96 16.28 -1.81 11.61
C ILE A 96 15.17 -1.01 12.32
N PRO A 97 15.31 -0.57 13.59
CA PRO A 97 14.27 0.23 14.24
C PRO A 97 14.00 1.55 13.54
N LYS A 98 15.05 2.21 13.01
CA LYS A 98 14.89 3.42 12.21
C LYS A 98 14.14 3.13 10.91
N GLY A 99 14.45 2.02 10.24
CA GLY A 99 13.74 1.56 9.04
C GLY A 99 12.24 1.37 9.29
N ILE A 100 11.88 0.65 10.36
CA ILE A 100 10.48 0.46 10.78
C ILE A 100 9.81 1.81 11.01
N LEU A 101 10.43 2.72 11.80
CA LEU A 101 9.84 4.02 12.12
C LEU A 101 9.66 4.89 10.88
N THR A 102 10.68 4.99 10.01
CA THR A 102 10.57 5.73 8.75
C THR A 102 9.54 5.13 7.79
N GLY A 103 9.41 3.81 7.81
CA GLY A 103 8.39 3.09 7.06
C GLY A 103 6.99 3.40 7.58
N ALA A 104 6.77 3.32 8.89
CA ALA A 104 5.49 3.67 9.54
C ALA A 104 5.04 5.10 9.21
N ILE A 105 5.97 6.07 9.29
CA ILE A 105 5.71 7.46 8.89
C ILE A 105 5.34 7.54 7.41
N THR A 106 6.06 6.83 6.53
CA THR A 106 5.74 6.77 5.10
C THR A 106 4.34 6.19 4.86
N GLY A 107 3.96 5.14 5.60
CA GLY A 107 2.62 4.57 5.57
C GLY A 107 1.53 5.58 5.94
N ALA A 108 1.74 6.34 7.02
CA ALA A 108 0.82 7.41 7.43
C ALA A 108 0.71 8.54 6.39
N ILE A 109 1.82 8.91 5.75
CA ILE A 109 1.85 9.90 4.66
C ILE A 109 1.07 9.39 3.45
N VAL A 110 1.31 8.15 3.01
CA VAL A 110 0.58 7.53 1.89
C VAL A 110 -0.91 7.45 2.20
N PHE A 111 -1.28 7.06 3.42
CA PHE A 111 -2.68 7.04 3.83
C PHE A 111 -3.32 8.43 3.70
N SER A 112 -2.68 9.45 4.27
CA SER A 112 -3.27 10.79 4.38
C SER A 112 -3.30 11.54 3.05
N LEU A 113 -2.25 11.41 2.23
CA LEU A 113 -2.08 12.21 1.01
C LEU A 113 -2.48 11.49 -0.28
N ALA A 114 -2.46 10.15 -0.30
CA ALA A 114 -2.78 9.38 -1.49
C ALA A 114 -4.09 8.60 -1.33
N PHE A 115 -4.17 7.75 -0.31
CA PHE A 115 -5.33 6.89 -0.11
C PHE A 115 -6.59 7.69 0.25
N LEU A 116 -6.53 8.58 1.23
CA LEU A 116 -7.72 9.28 1.74
C LEU A 116 -8.40 10.17 0.68
N PRO A 117 -7.67 10.99 -0.12
CA PRO A 117 -8.28 11.76 -1.20
C PRO A 117 -8.83 10.86 -2.31
N LEU A 118 -8.08 9.83 -2.69
CA LEU A 118 -8.50 8.90 -3.75
C LEU A 118 -9.76 8.11 -3.34
N HIS A 119 -9.79 7.60 -2.11
CA HIS A 119 -10.93 6.88 -1.55
C HIS A 119 -12.17 7.77 -1.48
N SER A 120 -12.05 8.94 -0.84
CA SER A 120 -13.20 9.79 -0.51
C SER A 120 -13.71 10.60 -1.71
N MET A 121 -12.82 11.00 -2.63
CA MET A 121 -13.19 11.89 -3.74
C MET A 121 -13.35 11.17 -5.08
N VAL A 122 -12.83 9.94 -5.22
CA VAL A 122 -12.86 9.20 -6.50
C VAL A 122 -13.57 7.87 -6.34
N MET A 123 -13.06 6.97 -5.50
CA MET A 123 -13.60 5.61 -5.41
C MET A 123 -15.02 5.58 -4.85
N MET A 124 -15.26 6.24 -3.71
CA MET A 124 -16.57 6.23 -3.07
C MET A 124 -17.67 6.86 -3.95
N PRO A 125 -17.48 8.04 -4.57
CA PRO A 125 -18.48 8.60 -5.48
C PRO A 125 -18.77 7.72 -6.70
N ILE A 126 -17.75 7.09 -7.29
CA ILE A 126 -17.95 6.18 -8.43
C ILE A 126 -18.75 4.95 -7.98
N LEU A 127 -18.40 4.37 -6.84
CA LEU A 127 -19.09 3.21 -6.30
C LEU A 127 -20.56 3.52 -5.97
N GLU A 128 -20.83 4.64 -5.30
CA GLU A 128 -22.19 5.09 -5.00
C GLU A 128 -23.00 5.34 -6.28
N SER A 129 -22.39 5.93 -7.31
CA SER A 129 -23.02 6.14 -8.61
C SER A 129 -23.41 4.82 -9.27
N GLU A 130 -22.51 3.82 -9.32
CA GLU A 130 -22.80 2.52 -9.91
C GLU A 130 -23.88 1.76 -9.14
N LEU A 131 -23.90 1.86 -7.80
CA LEU A 131 -24.89 1.16 -6.99
C LEU A 131 -26.29 1.80 -7.04
N THR A 132 -26.39 3.11 -7.27
CA THR A 132 -27.66 3.85 -7.25
C THR A 132 -28.26 4.09 -8.64
N SER A 133 -27.45 4.02 -9.70
CA SER A 133 -27.90 4.26 -11.07
C SER A 133 -28.77 3.13 -11.60
N THR A 134 -29.88 3.48 -12.26
CA THR A 134 -30.75 2.51 -12.97
C THR A 134 -30.12 2.03 -14.29
N ASP A 135 -29.22 2.84 -14.86
CA ASP A 135 -28.44 2.56 -16.08
C ASP A 135 -26.97 2.21 -15.75
N SER A 136 -26.71 1.47 -14.66
CA SER A 136 -25.35 1.00 -14.37
C SER A 136 -24.83 0.18 -15.55
N LEU A 137 -23.57 0.42 -15.93
CA LEU A 137 -22.90 -0.32 -17.00
C LEU A 137 -22.52 -1.75 -16.57
N LEU A 138 -22.61 -2.03 -15.27
CA LEU A 138 -22.26 -3.29 -14.65
C LEU A 138 -23.51 -3.99 -14.10
N ASN A 139 -23.59 -5.29 -14.32
CA ASN A 139 -24.66 -6.12 -13.81
C ASN A 139 -24.27 -6.69 -12.43
N ILE A 140 -24.24 -5.80 -11.44
CA ILE A 140 -23.89 -6.15 -10.06
C ILE A 140 -25.04 -6.97 -9.45
N LEU A 141 -24.73 -8.16 -8.93
CA LEU A 141 -25.73 -9.02 -8.30
C LEU A 141 -26.34 -8.33 -7.06
N PRO A 142 -27.64 -8.57 -6.74
CA PRO A 142 -28.30 -7.94 -5.59
C PRO A 142 -27.56 -8.17 -4.26
N GLU A 143 -27.07 -9.39 -4.03
CA GLU A 143 -26.30 -9.75 -2.82
C GLU A 143 -24.94 -9.01 -2.76
N GLU A 144 -24.29 -8.81 -3.90
CA GLU A 144 -23.04 -8.04 -3.97
C GLU A 144 -23.28 -6.55 -3.72
N LYS A 145 -24.40 -6.03 -4.22
CA LYS A 145 -24.83 -4.64 -3.98
C LYS A 145 -25.13 -4.39 -2.50
N GLU A 146 -25.82 -5.31 -1.83
CA GLU A 146 -26.06 -5.22 -0.38
C GLU A 146 -24.75 -5.18 0.41
N ALA A 147 -23.81 -6.08 0.10
CA ALA A 147 -22.50 -6.10 0.75
C ALA A 147 -21.69 -4.81 0.53
N LEU A 148 -21.73 -4.24 -0.68
CA LEU A 148 -21.05 -2.97 -0.98
C LEU A 148 -21.71 -1.79 -0.27
N LEU A 149 -23.04 -1.78 -0.14
CA LEU A 149 -23.76 -0.77 0.63
C LEU A 149 -23.45 -0.88 2.13
N GLU A 150 -23.32 -2.08 2.67
CA GLU A 150 -22.91 -2.30 4.07
C GLU A 150 -21.47 -1.81 4.32
N LEU A 151 -20.57 -2.02 3.36
CA LEU A 151 -19.21 -1.47 3.40
C LEU A 151 -19.21 0.07 3.39
N ILE A 152 -20.05 0.69 2.56
CA ILE A 152 -20.23 2.16 2.50
C ILE A 152 -20.82 2.68 3.82
N ALA A 153 -21.81 2.00 4.39
CA ALA A 153 -22.42 2.39 5.66
C ALA A 153 -21.42 2.34 6.83
N ASN A 154 -20.45 1.42 6.77
CA ASN A 154 -19.37 1.26 7.74
C ASN A 154 -18.07 1.99 7.33
N ASN A 155 -18.13 3.01 6.47
CA ASN A 155 -16.95 3.68 5.93
C ASN A 155 -16.03 4.28 7.02
N ASP A 156 -16.56 4.74 8.15
CA ASP A 156 -15.74 5.23 9.27
C ASP A 156 -14.83 4.14 9.85
N PHE A 157 -15.38 2.93 10.02
CA PHE A 157 -14.62 1.75 10.47
C PHE A 157 -13.56 1.37 9.43
N VAL A 158 -13.94 1.37 8.15
CA VAL A 158 -13.04 1.07 7.03
C VAL A 158 -11.88 2.07 6.97
N LEU A 159 -12.14 3.37 7.15
CA LEU A 159 -11.12 4.42 7.15
C LEU A 159 -10.15 4.28 8.34
N TRP A 160 -10.67 4.03 9.54
CA TRP A 160 -9.84 3.86 10.73
C TRP A 160 -8.93 2.62 10.61
N TYR A 161 -9.50 1.50 10.18
CA TYR A 161 -8.74 0.27 9.99
C TYR A 161 -7.76 0.38 8.82
N SER A 162 -8.15 1.06 7.73
CA SER A 162 -7.26 1.38 6.62
C SER A 162 -6.06 2.21 7.08
N ALA A 163 -6.26 3.24 7.92
CA ALA A 163 -5.18 4.04 8.48
C ALA A 163 -4.18 3.16 9.24
N PHE A 164 -4.69 2.28 10.09
CA PHE A 164 -3.89 1.34 10.87
C PHE A 164 -3.10 0.37 9.97
N LEU A 165 -3.75 -0.22 8.96
CA LEU A 165 -3.09 -1.13 8.02
C LEU A 165 -2.02 -0.44 7.18
N HIS A 166 -2.21 0.83 6.80
CA HIS A 166 -1.19 1.58 6.07
C HIS A 166 0.06 1.81 6.93
N VAL A 167 -0.09 2.03 8.24
CA VAL A 167 1.05 2.12 9.17
C VAL A 167 1.77 0.77 9.30
N ILE A 168 1.02 -0.34 9.39
CA ILE A 168 1.61 -1.69 9.41
C ILE A 168 2.34 -1.98 8.10
N PHE A 169 1.71 -1.70 6.96
CA PHE A 169 2.31 -1.81 5.63
C PHE A 169 3.64 -1.07 5.56
N GLY A 170 3.64 0.20 5.98
CA GLY A 170 4.82 1.03 6.06
C GLY A 170 5.91 0.41 6.92
N SER A 171 5.54 -0.08 8.10
CA SER A 171 6.44 -0.72 9.05
C SER A 171 7.10 -1.98 8.49
N VAL A 172 6.33 -2.86 7.84
CA VAL A 172 6.82 -4.09 7.21
C VAL A 172 7.73 -3.77 6.02
N MET A 173 7.33 -2.83 5.16
CA MET A 173 8.16 -2.36 4.05
C MET A 173 9.49 -1.79 4.54
N GLY A 174 9.48 -0.98 5.60
CA GLY A 174 10.67 -0.40 6.22
C GLY A 174 11.59 -1.44 6.82
N LEU A 175 11.04 -2.45 7.50
CA LEU A 175 11.76 -3.61 8.02
C LEU A 175 12.43 -4.41 6.90
N MET A 176 11.67 -4.76 5.85
CA MET A 176 12.18 -5.55 4.72
C MET A 176 13.28 -4.80 3.96
N SER A 177 13.09 -3.50 3.74
CA SER A 177 14.11 -2.64 3.13
C SER A 177 15.37 -2.55 4.01
N GLY A 178 15.21 -2.50 5.33
CA GLY A 178 16.32 -2.50 6.28
C GLY A 178 17.14 -3.79 6.28
N PHE A 179 16.48 -4.95 6.15
CA PHE A 179 17.18 -6.23 5.99
C PHE A 179 17.90 -6.34 4.65
N LEU A 180 17.22 -5.98 3.55
CA LEU A 180 17.77 -6.10 2.20
C LEU A 180 18.89 -5.09 1.89
N LEU A 181 18.93 -3.96 2.61
CA LEU A 181 20.00 -2.96 2.49
C LEU A 181 21.06 -3.07 3.61
N HIS A 182 20.95 -4.06 4.49
CA HIS A 182 21.78 -4.17 5.69
C HIS A 182 23.29 -4.09 5.37
N ASP A 183 23.73 -4.82 4.34
CA ASP A 183 25.15 -4.87 3.96
C ASP A 183 25.69 -3.53 3.42
N ARG A 184 24.84 -2.74 2.76
CA ARG A 184 25.21 -1.40 2.25
C ARG A 184 25.39 -0.37 3.37
N TYR A 185 24.83 -0.63 4.55
CA TYR A 185 24.90 0.27 5.70
C TYR A 185 25.89 -0.19 6.79
N ARG A 186 26.53 -1.37 6.64
CA ARG A 186 27.60 -1.83 7.56
C ARG A 186 28.83 -0.93 7.54
N THR A 187 29.10 -0.25 6.43
CA THR A 187 30.28 0.60 6.21
C THR A 187 30.07 2.08 6.52
N VAL A 188 28.86 2.49 6.92
CA VAL A 188 28.60 3.88 7.30
C VAL A 188 29.13 4.10 8.72
N GLU A 189 30.05 5.06 8.88
CA GLU A 189 30.54 5.48 10.19
C GLU A 189 29.37 5.84 11.11
N ARG A 190 29.21 5.08 12.18
CA ARG A 190 28.23 5.39 13.23
C ARG A 190 28.86 6.44 14.12
N ILE A 191 28.24 7.62 14.20
CA ILE A 191 28.58 8.59 15.23
C ILE A 191 28.20 7.95 16.58
N ARG A 192 29.21 7.39 17.25
CA ARG A 192 29.09 6.89 18.63
C ARG A 192 29.08 8.11 19.57
N SER A 193 27.97 8.84 19.62
CA SER A 193 27.74 9.78 20.72
C SER A 193 26.25 9.96 20.97
N PHE A 194 25.71 9.06 21.77
CA PHE A 194 24.62 9.40 22.69
C PHE A 194 24.70 8.47 23.89
N TRP A 195 25.73 8.70 24.69
CA TRP A 195 25.83 8.52 26.14
C TRP A 195 26.97 9.43 26.60
#